data_AF-A0AAD6Y661-F1
#
_entry.id   AF-A0AAD6Y661-F1
#
_cell.length_a   1.000
_cell.length_b   1.000
_cell.length_c   1.000
_cell.angle_alpha   90.00
_cell.angle_beta   90.00
_cell.angle_gamma   90.00
#
_symmetry.space_group_name_H-M   'P 1'
#
loop_
_entity.id
_entity.type
_entity.pdbx_description
1 polymer ?
#
loop_
_entity_poly.entity_id
_entity_poly.type
_entity_poly.pdbx_seq_one_letter_code
_entity_poly.pdbx_strand_id
1 'polypeptide(L)'
;MFRNFFSLDPSTQDERAAMFSGLDIKEKYPLSWNSHFGKYPVLHLSFKEWDVANYDTFRSSLASCVREATTEFSKLGYFKNLPSSRDGRLKSLMNMQYGDGPDLLRSLWMICRLTTMCTRIPPVVLIDEYDSPIAHAAEEGNLDVLKRITSDMGMLLTMLFKAKETVLSRALLVGVHGLPGLTLAFYQMQVYAEACHFTATDVEELFHHYTTSIYDKPVPFDLAQLQEHYHGYRTSSTLLYNPFAVTRALNQGKLLPL
;
A
#
# COMPACT_ATOMS: atom_id res chain seq x y z
N MET A 1 -3.79 -15.39 9.11
CA MET A 1 -5.03 -15.88 8.45
C MET A 1 -5.02 -15.63 6.94
N PHE A 2 -4.90 -14.38 6.45
CA PHE A 2 -4.97 -14.05 5.02
C PHE A 2 -3.93 -14.77 4.15
N ARG A 3 -2.67 -14.84 4.60
CA ARG A 3 -1.62 -15.62 3.90
C ARG A 3 -2.11 -17.05 3.64
N ASN A 4 -2.54 -17.74 4.69
CA ASN A 4 -2.96 -19.13 4.59
C ASN A 4 -4.21 -19.32 3.71
N PHE A 5 -5.11 -18.34 3.68
CA PHE A 5 -6.29 -18.39 2.82
C PHE A 5 -5.92 -18.33 1.33
N PHE A 6 -5.07 -17.38 0.92
CA PHE A 6 -4.77 -17.15 -0.49
C PHE A 6 -3.65 -18.05 -1.05
N SER A 7 -2.70 -18.47 -0.21
CA SER A 7 -1.45 -19.13 -0.62
C SER A 7 -1.64 -20.33 -1.55
N LEU A 8 -1.07 -20.23 -2.74
CA LEU A 8 -0.95 -21.31 -3.72
C LEU A 8 0.24 -22.19 -3.36
N ASP A 9 0.02 -23.10 -2.42
CA ASP A 9 0.96 -24.17 -2.11
C ASP A 9 0.17 -25.48 -1.99
N PRO A 10 0.25 -26.37 -3.00
CA PRO A 10 -0.44 -27.64 -2.97
C PRO A 10 -0.01 -28.54 -1.81
N SER A 11 1.24 -28.40 -1.31
CA SER A 11 1.77 -29.30 -0.29
C SER A 11 1.16 -29.09 1.09
N THR A 12 0.66 -27.88 1.37
CA THR A 12 0.05 -27.53 2.67
C THR A 12 -1.45 -27.21 2.54
N GLN A 13 -2.09 -27.53 1.40
CA GLN A 13 -3.46 -27.08 1.11
C GLN A 13 -4.51 -27.63 2.09
N ASP A 14 -4.44 -28.92 2.43
CA ASP A 14 -5.40 -29.56 3.32
C ASP A 14 -5.27 -29.05 4.77
N GLU A 15 -4.04 -28.89 5.25
CA GLU A 15 -3.75 -28.29 6.55
C GLU A 15 -4.29 -26.86 6.64
N ARG A 16 -4.05 -26.05 5.59
CA ARG A 16 -4.61 -24.69 5.53
C ARG A 16 -6.13 -24.70 5.49
N ALA A 17 -6.75 -25.64 4.77
CA ALA A 17 -8.21 -25.72 4.68
C ALA A 17 -8.84 -26.08 6.04
N ALA A 18 -8.16 -26.91 6.83
CA ALA A 18 -8.60 -27.28 8.17
C ALA A 18 -8.67 -26.05 9.11
N MET A 19 -7.78 -25.07 8.95
CA MET A 19 -7.78 -23.82 9.75
C MET A 19 -9.05 -22.97 9.59
N PHE A 20 -9.86 -23.22 8.56
CA PHE A 20 -11.10 -22.49 8.29
C PHE A 20 -12.35 -23.35 8.55
N SER A 21 -12.22 -24.50 9.21
CA SER A 21 -13.37 -25.33 9.57
C SER A 21 -14.25 -24.62 10.60
N GLY A 22 -15.56 -24.60 10.36
CA GLY A 22 -16.54 -23.90 11.22
C GLY A 22 -16.52 -22.37 11.09
N LEU A 23 -15.78 -21.80 10.13
CA LEU A 23 -15.84 -20.37 9.82
C LEU A 23 -16.85 -20.08 8.70
N ASP A 24 -17.56 -18.96 8.83
CA ASP A 24 -18.57 -18.49 7.89
C ASP A 24 -18.08 -18.41 6.43
N ILE A 25 -16.78 -18.18 6.20
CA ILE A 25 -16.20 -18.11 4.85
C ILE A 25 -16.42 -19.39 4.04
N LYS A 26 -16.49 -20.54 4.70
CA LYS A 26 -16.69 -21.84 4.06
C LYS A 26 -18.18 -22.18 3.89
N GLU A 27 -19.01 -21.78 4.85
CA GLU A 27 -20.43 -22.15 4.89
C GLU A 27 -21.34 -21.11 4.23
N LYS A 28 -21.15 -19.82 4.53
CA LYS A 28 -21.99 -18.71 4.03
C LYS A 28 -21.47 -18.12 2.71
N TYR A 29 -20.18 -18.28 2.42
CA TYR A 29 -19.54 -17.68 1.24
C TYR A 29 -18.81 -18.71 0.34
N PRO A 30 -19.47 -19.81 -0.08
CA PRO A 30 -18.84 -20.88 -0.84
C PRO A 30 -18.26 -20.44 -2.19
N LEU A 31 -18.87 -19.43 -2.83
CA LEU A 31 -18.33 -18.84 -4.06
C LEU A 31 -16.96 -18.19 -3.81
N SER A 32 -16.84 -17.37 -2.78
CA SER A 32 -15.57 -16.72 -2.41
C SER A 32 -14.51 -17.74 -2.03
N TRP A 33 -14.89 -18.79 -1.28
CA TRP A 33 -14.00 -19.90 -0.96
C TRP A 33 -13.45 -20.56 -2.22
N ASN A 34 -14.34 -21.06 -3.09
CA ASN A 34 -13.94 -21.80 -4.29
C ASN A 34 -13.13 -20.95 -5.28
N SER A 35 -13.44 -19.66 -5.38
CA SER A 35 -12.75 -18.73 -6.29
C SER A 35 -11.39 -18.27 -5.80
N HIS A 36 -11.12 -18.25 -4.48
CA HIS A 36 -9.93 -17.58 -3.94
C HIS A 36 -9.06 -18.44 -3.02
N PHE A 37 -9.60 -19.46 -2.36
CA PHE A 37 -8.82 -20.28 -1.44
C PHE A 37 -7.72 -21.04 -2.18
N GLY A 38 -6.47 -20.82 -1.76
CA GLY A 38 -5.29 -21.46 -2.31
C GLY A 38 -5.00 -21.14 -3.78
N LYS A 39 -5.44 -19.99 -4.30
CA LYS A 39 -5.36 -19.67 -5.74
C LYS A 39 -4.24 -18.71 -6.13
N TYR A 40 -3.49 -18.14 -5.19
CA TYR A 40 -2.53 -17.07 -5.50
C TYR A 40 -1.15 -17.30 -4.89
N PRO A 41 -0.06 -17.00 -5.61
CA PRO A 41 1.20 -16.68 -4.94
C PRO A 41 0.96 -15.53 -3.96
N VAL A 42 1.46 -15.64 -2.73
CA VAL A 42 1.27 -14.61 -1.70
C VAL A 42 2.60 -14.01 -1.29
N LEU A 43 2.82 -12.75 -1.64
CA LEU A 43 3.98 -11.97 -1.21
C LEU A 43 3.66 -11.37 0.15
N HIS A 44 4.09 -12.03 1.21
CA HIS A 44 3.88 -11.57 2.59
C HIS A 44 5.12 -10.83 3.09
N LEU A 45 4.95 -9.56 3.41
CA LEU A 45 5.99 -8.68 3.95
C LEU A 45 5.56 -8.24 5.35
N SER A 46 6.48 -8.21 6.29
CA SER A 46 6.26 -7.61 7.62
C SER A 46 7.37 -6.60 7.86
N PHE A 47 6.98 -5.39 8.24
CA PHE A 47 7.92 -4.29 8.53
C PHE A 47 8.20 -4.14 10.03
N LYS A 48 7.67 -5.05 10.85
CA LYS A 48 7.77 -5.04 12.31
C LYS A 48 9.19 -4.92 12.85
N GLU A 49 10.07 -5.75 12.31
CA GLU A 49 11.44 -5.90 12.79
C GLU A 49 12.44 -5.09 11.96
N TRP A 50 11.98 -4.07 11.23
CA TRP A 50 12.89 -3.23 10.45
C TRP A 50 13.65 -2.29 11.39
N ASP A 51 14.98 -2.32 11.28
CA ASP A 51 15.84 -1.35 11.94
C ASP A 51 15.76 -0.04 11.16
N VAL A 52 15.29 1.01 11.82
CA VAL A 52 15.19 2.36 11.25
C VAL A 52 15.91 3.41 12.09
N ALA A 53 16.90 2.98 12.89
CA ALA A 53 17.75 3.89 13.67
C ALA A 53 18.41 4.97 12.79
N ASN A 54 18.66 4.65 11.52
CA ASN A 54 19.03 5.63 10.50
C ASN A 54 18.59 5.16 9.10
N TYR A 55 18.92 5.95 8.09
CA TYR A 55 18.52 5.67 6.71
C TYR A 55 19.22 4.43 6.12
N ASP A 56 20.47 4.16 6.49
CA ASP A 56 21.22 3.02 5.98
C ASP A 56 20.72 1.70 6.58
N THR A 57 20.34 1.71 7.87
CA THR A 57 19.72 0.54 8.50
C THR A 57 18.36 0.25 7.90
N PHE A 58 17.52 1.28 7.66
CA PHE A 58 16.25 1.12 6.94
C PHE A 58 16.44 0.49 5.56
N ARG A 59 17.37 1.01 4.75
CA ARG A 59 17.65 0.49 3.41
C ARG A 59 18.19 -0.95 3.46
N SER A 60 18.93 -1.29 4.52
CA SER A 60 19.43 -2.65 4.76
C SER A 60 18.31 -3.61 5.13
N SER A 61 17.35 -3.21 5.98
CA SER A 61 16.15 -3.99 6.29
C SER A 61 15.28 -4.23 5.05
N LEU A 62 15.08 -3.20 4.22
CA LEU A 62 14.38 -3.35 2.94
C LEU A 62 15.09 -4.35 2.02
N ALA A 63 16.42 -4.25 1.88
CA ALA A 63 17.19 -5.21 1.09
C ALA A 63 17.07 -6.65 1.63
N SER A 64 17.06 -6.83 2.96
CA SER A 64 16.83 -8.16 3.56
C SER A 64 15.45 -8.70 3.24
N CYS A 65 14.42 -7.87 3.42
CA CYS A 65 13.05 -8.23 3.12
C CYS A 65 12.88 -8.70 1.67
N VAL A 66 13.54 -8.02 0.72
CA VAL A 66 13.56 -8.40 -0.70
C VAL A 66 14.21 -9.75 -0.92
N ARG A 67 15.39 -9.99 -0.33
CA ARG A 67 16.10 -11.27 -0.45
C ARG A 67 15.25 -12.41 0.11
N GLU A 68 14.73 -12.24 1.32
CA GLU A 68 13.91 -13.24 2.01
C GLU A 68 12.65 -13.60 1.20
N ALA A 69 11.91 -12.60 0.74
CA ALA A 69 10.73 -12.80 -0.09
C ALA A 69 11.08 -13.52 -1.40
N THR A 70 12.18 -13.13 -2.05
CA THR A 70 12.64 -13.76 -3.30
C THR A 70 13.06 -15.22 -3.05
N THR A 71 13.76 -15.50 -1.96
CA THR A 71 14.17 -16.85 -1.57
C THR A 71 12.96 -17.72 -1.26
N GLU A 72 11.96 -17.22 -0.52
CA GLU A 72 10.73 -17.96 -0.24
C GLU A 72 10.00 -18.32 -1.54
N PHE A 73 9.81 -17.37 -2.44
CA PHE A 73 9.14 -17.59 -3.72
C PHE A 73 9.90 -18.59 -4.60
N SER A 74 11.22 -18.57 -4.54
CA SER A 74 12.07 -19.56 -5.20
C SER A 74 11.86 -20.96 -4.63
N LYS A 75 11.82 -21.11 -3.30
CA LYS A 75 11.56 -22.39 -2.61
C LYS A 75 10.18 -22.95 -2.95
N LEU A 76 9.16 -22.09 -3.03
CA LEU A 76 7.81 -22.45 -3.46
C LEU A 76 7.73 -22.80 -4.97
N GLY A 77 8.81 -22.61 -5.71
CA GLY A 77 8.90 -22.97 -7.12
C GLY A 77 8.23 -21.97 -8.06
N TYR A 78 7.89 -20.77 -7.59
CA TYR A 78 7.22 -19.76 -8.40
C TYR A 78 8.10 -19.19 -9.52
N PHE A 79 9.41 -19.47 -9.51
CA PHE A 79 10.35 -19.09 -10.57
C PHE A 79 10.83 -20.26 -11.44
N LYS A 80 10.28 -21.47 -11.31
CA LYS A 80 10.75 -22.67 -12.05
C LYS A 80 10.74 -22.50 -13.58
N ASN A 81 9.79 -21.74 -14.11
CA ASN A 81 9.63 -21.52 -15.56
C ASN A 81 10.24 -20.19 -16.03
N LEU A 82 11.17 -19.62 -15.26
CA LEU A 82 11.78 -18.34 -15.62
C LEU A 82 12.67 -18.51 -16.86
N PRO A 83 12.52 -17.67 -17.90
CA PRO A 83 13.40 -17.71 -19.06
C PRO A 83 14.84 -17.37 -18.66
N SER A 84 15.83 -18.09 -19.21
CA SER A 84 17.26 -17.87 -18.87
C SER A 84 17.73 -16.43 -19.11
N SER A 85 17.12 -15.70 -20.06
CA SER A 85 17.39 -14.27 -20.29
C SER A 85 17.02 -13.36 -19.12
N ARG A 86 16.30 -13.88 -18.12
CA ARG A 86 15.86 -13.16 -16.92
C ARG A 86 16.53 -13.67 -15.64
N ASP A 87 17.35 -14.72 -15.70
CA ASP A 87 18.04 -15.27 -14.52
C ASP A 87 18.89 -14.23 -13.79
N GLY A 88 19.51 -13.31 -14.53
CA GLY A 88 20.28 -12.20 -13.94
C GLY A 88 19.43 -11.31 -13.03
N ARG A 89 18.14 -11.12 -13.35
CA ARG A 89 17.23 -10.32 -12.50
C ARG A 89 16.87 -11.06 -11.22
N LEU A 90 16.62 -12.35 -11.31
CA LEU A 90 16.36 -13.18 -10.12
C LEU A 90 17.59 -13.22 -9.21
N LYS A 91 18.78 -13.40 -9.80
CA LYS A 91 20.06 -13.35 -9.06
C LYS A 91 20.28 -11.99 -8.40
N SER A 92 19.98 -10.89 -9.09
CA SER A 92 20.06 -9.55 -8.51
C SER A 92 19.12 -9.40 -7.30
N LEU A 93 17.88 -9.86 -7.38
CA LEU A 93 16.95 -9.84 -6.23
C LEU A 93 17.44 -10.69 -5.05
N MET A 94 18.01 -11.87 -5.30
CA MET A 94 18.56 -12.74 -4.25
C MET A 94 19.82 -12.18 -3.59
N ASN A 95 20.56 -11.32 -4.28
CA ASN A 95 21.80 -10.71 -3.79
C ASN A 95 21.64 -9.21 -3.49
N MET A 96 20.40 -8.73 -3.40
CA MET A 96 20.07 -7.31 -3.26
C MET A 96 20.76 -6.71 -2.03
N GLN A 97 21.34 -5.52 -2.19
CA GLN A 97 22.02 -4.73 -1.17
C GLN A 97 21.39 -3.35 -1.01
N TYR A 98 21.60 -2.71 0.15
CA TYR A 98 21.05 -1.39 0.43
C TYR A 98 21.51 -0.32 -0.59
N GLY A 99 22.73 -0.49 -1.12
CA GLY A 99 23.39 0.39 -2.09
C GLY A 99 22.83 0.32 -3.52
N ASP A 100 21.92 -0.61 -3.82
CA ASP A 100 21.34 -0.80 -5.16
C ASP A 100 20.37 0.34 -5.58
N GLY A 101 20.30 1.43 -4.80
CA GLY A 101 19.67 2.68 -5.21
C GLY A 101 18.19 2.52 -5.64
N PRO A 102 17.78 3.08 -6.79
CA PRO A 102 16.42 2.99 -7.29
C PRO A 102 15.93 1.55 -7.58
N ASP A 103 16.85 0.62 -7.88
CA ASP A 103 16.48 -0.77 -8.19
C ASP A 103 15.93 -1.48 -6.95
N LEU A 104 16.42 -1.13 -5.76
CA LEU A 104 15.86 -1.62 -4.50
C LEU A 104 14.39 -1.22 -4.34
N LEU A 105 14.01 0.00 -4.72
CA LEU A 105 12.62 0.49 -4.62
C LEU A 105 11.70 -0.11 -5.68
N ARG A 106 12.28 -0.73 -6.72
CA ARG A 106 11.55 -1.46 -7.77
C ARG A 106 11.50 -2.98 -7.53
N SER A 107 12.24 -3.47 -6.55
CA SER A 107 12.45 -4.89 -6.31
C SER A 107 11.15 -5.68 -6.08
N LEU A 108 10.23 -5.19 -5.24
CA LEU A 108 8.95 -5.87 -4.96
C LEU A 108 8.08 -5.98 -6.21
N TRP A 109 8.06 -4.93 -7.03
CA TRP A 109 7.40 -4.97 -8.34
C TRP A 109 8.05 -6.02 -9.25
N MET A 110 9.38 -6.12 -9.23
CA MET A 110 10.11 -7.11 -10.04
C MET A 110 9.78 -8.54 -9.60
N ILE A 111 9.72 -8.81 -8.29
CA ILE A 111 9.26 -10.10 -7.74
C ILE A 111 7.88 -10.44 -8.31
N CYS A 112 6.92 -9.52 -8.16
CA CYS A 112 5.55 -9.72 -8.63
C CYS A 112 5.47 -9.98 -10.14
N ARG A 113 6.23 -9.23 -10.93
CA ARG A 113 6.31 -9.40 -12.38
C ARG A 113 6.88 -10.76 -12.77
N LEU A 114 8.01 -11.17 -12.19
CA LEU A 114 8.64 -12.46 -12.50
C LEU A 114 7.72 -13.62 -12.09
N THR A 115 7.07 -13.54 -10.93
CA THR A 115 6.10 -14.54 -10.49
C THR A 115 4.91 -14.64 -11.44
N THR A 116 4.33 -13.51 -11.85
CA THR A 116 3.22 -13.48 -12.81
C THR A 116 3.62 -14.09 -14.14
N MET A 117 4.85 -13.83 -14.61
CA MET A 117 5.35 -14.43 -15.85
C MET A 117 5.45 -15.96 -15.77
N CYS A 118 5.97 -16.49 -14.66
CA CYS A 118 6.22 -17.92 -14.48
C CYS A 118 4.96 -18.73 -14.14
N THR A 119 4.06 -18.15 -13.35
CA THR A 119 2.85 -18.84 -12.84
C THR A 119 1.59 -18.50 -13.62
N ARG A 120 1.61 -17.41 -14.42
CA ARG A 120 0.43 -16.79 -15.04
C ARG A 120 -0.62 -16.28 -14.06
N ILE A 121 -0.29 -16.24 -12.77
CA ILE A 121 -1.16 -15.80 -11.69
C ILE A 121 -0.49 -14.59 -11.02
N PRO A 122 -1.10 -13.39 -11.10
CA PRO A 122 -0.63 -12.23 -10.37
C PRO A 122 -0.67 -12.48 -8.85
N PRO A 123 0.41 -12.19 -8.10
CA PRO A 123 0.42 -12.41 -6.66
C PRO A 123 -0.58 -11.54 -5.88
N VAL A 124 -0.99 -12.03 -4.71
CA VAL A 124 -1.57 -11.20 -3.67
C VAL A 124 -0.44 -10.68 -2.79
N VAL A 125 -0.38 -9.37 -2.58
CA VAL A 125 0.58 -8.74 -1.67
C VAL A 125 -0.08 -8.50 -0.32
N LEU A 126 0.56 -8.94 0.75
CA LEU A 126 0.17 -8.66 2.13
C LEU A 126 1.34 -7.91 2.79
N ILE A 127 1.11 -6.69 3.26
CA ILE A 127 2.10 -5.92 4.00
C ILE A 127 1.57 -5.69 5.40
N ASP A 128 2.24 -6.30 6.37
CA ASP A 128 1.96 -6.14 7.79
C ASP A 128 2.85 -5.05 8.39
N GLU A 129 2.26 -4.26 9.28
CA GLU A 129 2.86 -3.10 9.93
C GLU A 129 3.47 -2.10 8.94
N TYR A 130 2.74 -1.83 7.86
CA TYR A 130 3.22 -1.01 6.73
C TYR A 130 3.70 0.40 7.11
N ASP A 131 3.17 0.95 8.20
CA ASP A 131 3.49 2.27 8.73
C ASP A 131 4.65 2.26 9.74
N SER A 132 5.04 1.09 10.24
CA SER A 132 6.09 0.90 11.26
C SER A 132 7.40 1.63 10.94
N PRO A 133 7.98 1.52 9.72
CA PRO A 133 9.25 2.20 9.43
C PRO A 133 9.15 3.72 9.53
N ILE A 134 8.00 4.29 9.16
CA ILE A 134 7.75 5.73 9.23
C ILE A 134 7.48 6.13 10.68
N ALA A 135 6.73 5.31 11.43
CA ALA A 135 6.42 5.54 12.83
C ALA A 135 7.67 5.57 13.70
N HIS A 136 8.48 4.52 13.64
CA HIS A 136 9.74 4.43 14.37
C HIS A 136 10.72 5.55 13.95
N ALA A 137 10.84 5.86 12.65
CA ALA A 137 11.72 6.94 12.20
C ALA A 137 11.31 8.32 12.73
N ALA A 138 10.01 8.52 12.96
CA ALA A 138 9.51 9.75 13.54
C ALA A 138 9.67 9.80 15.06
N GLU A 139 9.63 8.66 15.75
CA GLU A 139 9.97 8.54 17.18
C GLU A 139 11.45 8.86 17.45
N GLU A 140 12.35 8.50 16.54
CA GLU A 140 13.79 8.86 16.58
C GLU A 140 14.04 10.38 16.42
N GLY A 141 13.04 11.15 15.95
CA GLY A 141 13.08 12.62 15.91
C GLY A 141 13.97 13.25 14.83
N ASN A 142 14.67 12.46 14.01
CA ASN A 142 15.50 12.98 12.92
C ASN A 142 14.67 13.25 11.65
N LEU A 143 14.31 14.52 11.42
CA LEU A 143 13.43 14.94 10.33
C LEU A 143 13.97 14.58 8.93
N ASP A 144 15.29 14.59 8.72
CA ASP A 144 15.88 14.25 7.43
C ASP A 144 15.78 12.74 7.15
N VAL A 145 15.99 11.91 8.18
CA VAL A 145 15.79 10.46 8.09
C VAL A 145 14.32 10.15 7.82
N LEU A 146 13.41 10.77 8.56
CA LEU A 146 11.97 10.61 8.38
C LEU A 146 11.53 10.95 6.95
N LYS A 147 11.97 12.09 6.40
CA LYS A 147 11.65 12.51 5.02
C LYS A 147 12.14 11.49 3.99
N ARG A 148 13.37 10.99 4.14
CA ARG A 148 13.94 10.00 3.23
C ARG A 148 13.19 8.66 3.30
N ILE A 149 12.91 8.15 4.51
CA ILE A 149 12.16 6.90 4.70
C ILE A 149 10.74 7.04 4.14
N THR A 150 10.05 8.16 4.42
CA THR A 150 8.71 8.43 3.89
C THR A 150 8.72 8.47 2.36
N SER A 151 9.71 9.13 1.75
CA SER A 151 9.89 9.19 0.30
C SER A 151 10.11 7.80 -0.31
N ASP A 152 11.04 7.01 0.25
CA ASP A 152 11.36 5.67 -0.23
C ASP A 152 10.18 4.71 -0.07
N MET A 153 9.45 4.80 1.05
CA MET A 153 8.24 4.02 1.25
C MET A 153 7.13 4.39 0.27
N GLY A 154 6.92 5.69 0.04
CA GLY A 154 6.00 6.19 -0.97
C GLY A 154 6.37 5.71 -2.37
N MET A 155 7.66 5.71 -2.72
CA MET A 155 8.14 5.22 -4.00
C MET A 155 8.00 3.71 -4.13
N LEU A 156 8.35 2.93 -3.11
CA LEU A 156 8.21 1.47 -3.08
C LEU A 156 6.75 1.06 -3.33
N LEU A 157 5.81 1.63 -2.58
CA LEU A 157 4.38 1.34 -2.71
C LEU A 157 3.83 1.85 -4.05
N THR A 158 4.30 3.01 -4.53
CA THR A 158 3.93 3.53 -5.85
C THR A 158 4.38 2.61 -6.96
N MET A 159 5.64 2.14 -6.94
CA MET A 159 6.16 1.21 -7.94
C MET A 159 5.42 -0.13 -7.89
N LEU A 160 5.04 -0.57 -6.70
CA LEU A 160 4.27 -1.80 -6.51
C LEU A 160 2.85 -1.67 -7.07
N PHE A 161 2.11 -0.60 -6.73
CA PHE A 161 0.68 -0.48 -7.02
C PHE A 161 0.31 0.29 -8.30
N LYS A 162 1.08 1.31 -8.71
CA LYS A 162 0.77 2.13 -9.89
C LYS A 162 1.35 1.59 -11.20
N ALA A 163 2.05 0.45 -11.17
CA ALA A 163 2.49 -0.17 -12.40
C ALA A 163 1.27 -0.51 -13.26
N LYS A 164 1.18 0.09 -14.46
CA LYS A 164 0.10 -0.13 -15.45
C LYS A 164 -0.04 -1.59 -15.93
N GLU A 165 0.82 -2.49 -15.46
CA GLU A 165 0.83 -3.90 -15.81
C GLU A 165 0.04 -4.69 -14.76
N THR A 166 -0.66 -5.78 -15.16
CA THR A 166 -1.40 -6.69 -14.27
C THR A 166 -0.47 -7.56 -13.40
N VAL A 167 0.51 -6.94 -12.74
CA VAL A 167 1.59 -7.62 -12.00
C VAL A 167 1.17 -8.05 -10.60
N LEU A 168 0.06 -7.54 -10.07
CA LEU A 168 -0.52 -7.94 -8.79
C LEU A 168 -2.02 -8.16 -8.93
N SER A 169 -2.57 -9.09 -8.14
CA SER A 169 -4.01 -9.34 -8.11
C SER A 169 -4.69 -8.41 -7.10
N ARG A 170 -4.16 -8.38 -5.87
CA ARG A 170 -4.68 -7.60 -4.74
C ARG A 170 -3.54 -7.20 -3.82
N ALA A 171 -3.73 -6.13 -3.06
CA ALA A 171 -2.85 -5.72 -1.98
C ALA A 171 -3.67 -5.49 -0.71
N LEU A 172 -3.21 -6.03 0.42
CA LEU A 172 -3.76 -5.75 1.74
C LEU A 172 -2.65 -5.17 2.61
N LEU A 173 -2.92 -4.01 3.20
CA LEU A 173 -2.06 -3.37 4.19
C LEU A 173 -2.72 -3.58 5.56
N VAL A 174 -2.01 -4.16 6.51
CA VAL A 174 -2.52 -4.52 7.84
C VAL A 174 -1.53 -4.09 8.93
N GLY A 175 -1.96 -4.13 10.20
CA GLY A 175 -1.06 -3.89 11.34
C GLY A 175 -0.68 -2.43 11.59
N VAL A 176 -1.61 -1.48 11.53
CA VAL A 176 -1.32 -0.07 11.86
C VAL A 176 -0.77 0.03 13.29
N HIS A 177 0.39 0.65 13.48
CA HIS A 177 0.96 0.89 14.82
C HIS A 177 0.04 1.81 15.65
N GLY A 178 -0.53 1.29 16.73
CA GLY A 178 -1.56 1.97 17.53
C GLY A 178 -1.02 2.95 18.58
N LEU A 179 -1.60 4.16 18.62
CA LEU A 179 -1.62 5.24 19.65
C LEU A 179 -0.42 6.22 19.84
N PRO A 180 0.86 5.95 19.51
CA PRO A 180 1.80 7.01 19.09
C PRO A 180 1.42 7.60 17.74
N GLY A 181 0.68 6.82 16.94
CA GLY A 181 0.03 7.25 15.71
C GLY A 181 -0.96 8.40 15.88
N LEU A 182 -1.37 8.81 17.08
CA LEU A 182 -2.11 10.07 17.28
C LEU A 182 -1.15 11.27 17.27
N THR A 183 -0.02 11.20 17.96
CA THR A 183 1.05 12.22 17.95
C THR A 183 1.73 12.29 16.59
N LEU A 184 1.96 11.12 15.97
CA LEU A 184 2.40 11.01 14.61
C LEU A 184 1.31 11.48 13.65
N ALA A 185 0.04 11.13 13.82
CA ALA A 185 -1.04 11.71 13.02
C ALA A 185 -1.07 13.22 13.18
N PHE A 186 -0.67 13.84 14.30
CA PHE A 186 -0.57 15.31 14.36
C PHE A 186 0.58 15.86 13.49
N TYR A 187 1.79 15.27 13.53
CA TYR A 187 2.93 15.69 12.71
C TYR A 187 2.79 15.29 11.23
N GLN A 188 2.40 14.05 10.97
CA GLN A 188 2.04 13.51 9.67
C GLN A 188 0.80 14.19 9.13
N MET A 189 -0.21 14.60 9.90
CA MET A 189 -1.35 15.32 9.33
C MET A 189 -0.92 16.64 8.72
N GLN A 190 0.14 17.30 9.19
CA GLN A 190 0.65 18.49 8.53
C GLN A 190 1.27 18.14 7.16
N VAL A 191 2.05 17.05 7.09
CA VAL A 191 2.66 16.58 5.83
C VAL A 191 1.66 15.87 4.89
N TYR A 192 0.67 15.15 5.42
CA TYR A 192 -0.44 14.51 4.71
C TYR A 192 -1.55 15.51 4.34
N ALA A 193 -1.71 16.61 5.08
CA ALA A 193 -2.49 17.77 4.66
C ALA A 193 -1.91 18.35 3.39
N GLU A 194 -0.59 18.53 3.37
CA GLU A 194 0.13 19.08 2.22
C GLU A 194 0.21 18.10 1.04
N ALA A 195 0.19 16.78 1.28
CA ALA A 195 0.41 15.77 0.24
C ALA A 195 -0.82 14.98 -0.22
N CYS A 196 -1.88 14.84 0.59
CA CYS A 196 -2.95 13.85 0.36
C CYS A 196 -4.37 14.33 0.72
N HIS A 197 -4.55 15.54 1.24
CA HIS A 197 -5.85 16.13 1.56
C HIS A 197 -5.94 17.54 0.97
N PHE A 198 -7.15 18.08 0.87
CA PHE A 198 -7.34 19.48 0.56
C PHE A 198 -7.39 20.29 1.85
N THR A 199 -6.74 21.45 1.85
CA THR A 199 -6.96 22.51 2.84
C THR A 199 -8.25 23.27 2.53
N ALA A 200 -8.68 24.14 3.45
CA ALA A 200 -9.81 25.03 3.18
C ALA A 200 -9.57 25.91 1.94
N THR A 201 -8.33 26.36 1.74
CA THR A 201 -7.90 27.13 0.58
C THR A 201 -8.00 26.30 -0.70
N ASP A 202 -7.54 25.04 -0.71
CA ASP A 202 -7.66 24.18 -1.89
C ASP A 202 -9.13 23.90 -2.28
N VAL A 203 -10.01 23.71 -1.28
CA VAL A 203 -11.45 23.54 -1.53
C VAL A 203 -12.09 24.81 -2.07
N GLU A 204 -11.71 25.98 -1.54
CA GLU A 204 -12.17 27.28 -2.02
C GLU A 204 -11.73 27.53 -3.47
N GLU A 205 -10.45 27.33 -3.79
CA GLU A 205 -9.92 27.45 -5.15
C GLU A 205 -10.62 26.50 -6.12
N LEU A 206 -10.83 25.24 -5.72
CA LEU A 206 -11.51 24.24 -6.54
C LEU A 206 -13.00 24.55 -6.72
N PHE A 207 -13.69 25.01 -5.68
CA PHE A 207 -15.09 25.44 -5.75
C PHE A 207 -15.25 26.62 -6.70
N HIS A 208 -14.37 27.62 -6.59
CA HIS A 208 -14.33 28.74 -7.54
C HIS A 208 -14.03 28.27 -8.95
N HIS A 209 -13.12 27.33 -9.16
CA HIS A 209 -12.83 26.79 -10.48
C HIS A 209 -14.06 26.11 -11.13
N TYR A 210 -14.89 25.41 -10.35
CA TYR A 210 -16.11 24.76 -10.84
C TYR A 210 -17.29 25.72 -11.05
N THR A 211 -17.37 26.79 -10.27
CA THR A 211 -18.48 27.76 -10.27
C THR A 211 -18.20 29.02 -11.10
N THR A 212 -16.95 29.26 -11.50
CA THR A 212 -16.58 30.31 -12.46
C THR A 212 -16.66 29.80 -13.90
N SER A 213 -16.71 30.74 -14.85
CA SER A 213 -17.18 30.61 -16.24
C SER A 213 -16.50 29.57 -17.15
N ILE A 214 -15.56 28.76 -16.65
CA ILE A 214 -14.88 27.73 -17.45
C ILE A 214 -15.76 26.48 -17.64
N TYR A 215 -16.62 26.15 -16.67
CA TYR A 215 -17.51 24.99 -16.74
C TYR A 215 -19.00 25.31 -16.63
N ASP A 216 -19.36 26.50 -16.11
CA ASP A 216 -20.75 26.96 -15.90
C ASP A 216 -21.68 25.88 -15.32
N LYS A 217 -21.13 25.05 -14.42
CA LYS A 217 -21.89 23.96 -13.80
C LYS A 217 -22.69 24.55 -12.64
N PRO A 218 -24.04 24.49 -12.67
CA PRO A 218 -24.85 24.89 -11.53
C PRO A 218 -24.62 23.88 -10.39
N VAL A 219 -23.89 24.31 -9.37
CA VAL A 219 -23.71 23.55 -8.14
C VAL A 219 -24.80 24.00 -7.15
N PRO A 220 -25.71 23.12 -6.69
CA PRO A 220 -26.88 23.51 -5.89
C PRO A 220 -26.55 23.69 -4.40
N PHE A 221 -25.27 23.83 -4.06
CA PHE A 221 -24.79 24.05 -2.70
C PHE A 221 -23.66 25.08 -2.73
N ASP A 222 -23.54 25.85 -1.66
CA ASP A 222 -22.48 26.83 -1.51
C ASP A 222 -21.18 26.21 -0.93
N LEU A 223 -20.12 27.01 -0.90
CA LEU A 223 -18.82 26.60 -0.35
C LEU A 223 -18.94 26.18 1.12
N ALA A 224 -19.76 26.87 1.92
CA ALA A 224 -19.92 26.57 3.33
C ALA A 224 -20.59 25.21 3.54
N GLN A 225 -21.61 24.88 2.75
CA GLN A 225 -22.27 23.58 2.77
C GLN A 225 -21.34 22.45 2.32
N LEU A 226 -20.52 22.68 1.28
CA LEU A 226 -19.52 21.71 0.83
C LEU A 226 -18.47 21.45 1.93
N GLN A 227 -17.97 22.52 2.55
CA GLN A 227 -17.00 22.41 3.63
C GLN A 227 -17.61 21.74 4.86
N GLU A 228 -18.82 22.13 5.28
CA GLU A 228 -19.52 21.55 6.42
C GLU A 228 -19.73 20.04 6.26
N HIS A 229 -20.12 19.62 5.06
CA HIS A 229 -20.42 18.22 4.77
C HIS A 229 -19.17 17.33 4.71
N TYR A 230 -17.98 17.91 4.47
CA TYR A 230 -16.73 17.16 4.28
C TYR A 230 -15.58 17.52 5.24
N HIS A 231 -15.81 18.37 6.26
CA HIS A 231 -14.79 18.82 7.22
C HIS A 231 -14.35 17.77 8.27
N GLY A 232 -14.46 16.48 7.96
CA GLY A 232 -14.29 15.38 8.90
C GLY A 232 -12.84 15.14 9.37
N TYR A 233 -11.87 15.88 8.85
CA TYR A 233 -10.45 15.69 9.14
C TYR A 233 -9.86 16.98 9.69
N ARG A 234 -9.13 16.91 10.81
CA ARG A 234 -8.55 18.11 11.43
C ARG A 234 -7.20 17.79 12.05
N THR A 235 -6.19 18.61 11.72
CA THR A 235 -4.87 18.62 12.36
C THR A 235 -4.92 19.45 13.66
N SER A 236 -3.80 19.60 14.37
CA SER A 236 -3.73 20.50 15.53
C SER A 236 -4.09 21.96 15.20
N SER A 237 -3.88 22.40 13.96
CA SER A 237 -4.08 23.79 13.52
C SER A 237 -4.95 23.98 12.29
N THR A 238 -5.24 22.92 11.51
CA THR A 238 -5.77 23.07 10.14
C THR A 238 -6.93 22.10 9.90
N LEU A 239 -7.98 22.60 9.24
CA LEU A 239 -9.11 21.79 8.78
C LEU A 239 -8.78 21.18 7.42
N LEU A 240 -9.05 19.89 7.26
CA LEU A 240 -8.73 19.11 6.08
C LEU A 240 -9.98 18.45 5.49
N TYR A 241 -9.92 18.23 4.18
CA TYR A 241 -11.01 17.67 3.39
C TYR A 241 -10.51 16.50 2.56
N ASN A 242 -11.34 15.46 2.43
CA ASN A 242 -11.06 14.32 1.57
C ASN A 242 -11.14 14.74 0.07
N PRO A 243 -10.05 14.64 -0.72
CA PRO A 243 -10.06 15.10 -2.11
C PRO A 243 -11.05 14.36 -3.00
N PHE A 244 -11.25 13.05 -2.79
CA PHE A 244 -12.20 12.26 -3.57
C PHE A 244 -13.64 12.70 -3.30
N ALA A 245 -14.00 12.91 -2.03
CA ALA A 245 -15.35 13.32 -1.66
C ALA A 245 -15.69 14.71 -2.23
N VAL A 246 -14.78 15.68 -2.09
CA VAL A 246 -14.92 17.05 -2.61
C VAL A 246 -15.02 17.06 -4.13
N THR A 247 -14.08 16.42 -4.83
CA THR A 247 -14.09 16.37 -6.32
C THR A 247 -15.32 15.66 -6.85
N ARG A 248 -15.77 14.59 -6.20
CA ARG A 248 -16.97 13.86 -6.59
C ARG A 248 -18.23 14.70 -6.41
N ALA A 249 -18.36 15.43 -5.30
CA ALA A 249 -19.51 16.29 -5.04
C ALA A 249 -19.61 17.43 -6.07
N LEU A 250 -18.48 18.09 -6.35
CA LEU A 250 -18.40 19.15 -7.38
C LEU A 250 -18.69 18.62 -8.78
N ASN A 251 -18.18 17.43 -9.12
CA ASN A 251 -18.43 16.85 -10.44
C ASN A 251 -19.88 16.41 -10.63
N GLN A 252 -20.51 15.86 -9.59
CA GLN A 252 -21.90 15.36 -9.63
C GLN A 252 -22.95 16.42 -9.27
N GLY A 253 -22.54 17.59 -8.77
CA GLY A 253 -23.46 18.62 -8.31
C GLY A 253 -24.32 18.16 -7.13
N LYS A 254 -23.81 17.27 -6.27
CA LYS A 254 -24.54 16.76 -5.11
C LYS A 254 -23.62 16.45 -3.93
N LEU A 255 -24.02 16.86 -2.73
CA LEU A 255 -23.40 16.38 -1.48
C LEU A 255 -23.81 14.92 -1.24
N LEU A 256 -22.83 14.04 -1.20
CA LEU A 256 -22.99 12.59 -1.04
C LEU A 256 -22.47 12.14 0.33
N PRO A 257 -23.01 11.03 0.87
CA PRO A 257 -22.41 10.38 2.03
C PRO A 257 -20.93 10.04 1.76
N LEU A 258 -20.10 10.16 2.79
CA LEU A 258 -18.71 9.71 2.79
C LEU A 258 -18.62 8.19 2.59
#